data_AF-A0A2K5YM21-F1
#
_entry.id   AF-A0A2K5YM21-F1
#
_cell.length_a   1.000
_cell.length_b   1.000
_cell.length_c   1.000
_cell.angle_alpha   90.00
_cell.angle_beta   90.00
_cell.angle_gamma   90.00
#
_symmetry.space_group_name_H-M   'P 1'
#
loop_
_entity.id
_entity.type
_entity.pdbx_description
1 polymer ?
#
loop_
_entity_poly.entity_id
_entity_poly.type
_entity_poly.pdbx_seq_one_letter_code
_entity_poly.pdbx_strand_id
1 'polypeptide(L)'
;DPRRAHPPALLTSPGGTASPLCWRSEWLPRAPLNVTLTVPLGKAFELVFVSLRFCSAPPASVALLKSQDHGRSWAPLGFFSSHCDLDYGRLPAPADGPAGPGPEALCFPAPQAQPDGSGLLAFSVQDSSPPGLDLDSSPVLQDWVTATDIRVVLTRPSAAGDPRDMEAIVPYSYAATDLQVGGRCKCNGHASRCLLDTQGHLICDCRHGTEGPDCSRCKPFYCDRPWQRATARESHACLACSCNGHARRCRFNMELYRLSGRRSGGVCLNCRHNTAGRHCHYCREGFYRDPGRALSDRRACRACDCHPVGAAGKTCNQTTGQCPCKDGVTGLTCNRCAPGFQQSRSPVAPCVKTPIPGPTEDSSPVQPQDCDLHCKPARGNYRISLKKFCRKDYAVQ
;
A
#
# COMPACT_ATOMS: atom_id res chain seq x y z
N ASP A 1 -20.92 46.98 -14.72
CA ASP A 1 -20.72 47.85 -13.54
C ASP A 1 -20.36 46.98 -12.34
N PRO A 2 -19.10 47.02 -11.86
CA PRO A 2 -18.65 46.23 -10.70
C PRO A 2 -19.46 46.48 -9.42
N ARG A 3 -20.08 47.66 -9.27
CA ARG A 3 -20.89 48.01 -8.09
C ARG A 3 -22.29 47.39 -8.10
N ARG A 4 -22.71 46.83 -9.24
CA ARG A 4 -24.00 46.13 -9.44
C ARG A 4 -23.81 44.65 -9.79
N ALA A 5 -22.58 44.16 -9.77
CA ALA A 5 -22.25 42.80 -10.14
C ALA A 5 -22.49 41.85 -8.95
N HIS A 6 -23.03 40.67 -9.24
CA HIS A 6 -23.30 39.63 -8.25
C HIS A 6 -22.59 38.31 -8.60
N PRO A 7 -21.25 38.30 -8.77
CA PRO A 7 -20.52 37.14 -9.27
C PRO A 7 -20.43 36.01 -8.23
N PRO A 8 -20.18 34.75 -8.68
CA PRO A 8 -20.02 33.60 -7.77
C PRO A 8 -18.88 33.75 -6.76
N ALA A 9 -17.85 34.56 -7.06
CA ALA A 9 -16.73 34.83 -6.15
C ALA A 9 -17.17 35.46 -4.80
N LEU A 10 -18.36 36.05 -4.74
CA LEU A 10 -18.91 36.59 -3.49
C LEU A 10 -19.23 35.49 -2.48
N LEU A 11 -19.54 34.26 -2.91
CA LEU A 11 -19.91 33.14 -2.04
C LEU A 11 -18.78 32.66 -1.13
N THR A 12 -17.52 33.01 -1.43
CA THR A 12 -16.35 32.58 -0.66
C THR A 12 -15.44 33.74 -0.25
N SER A 13 -15.88 34.97 -0.51
CA SER A 13 -15.14 36.17 -0.13
C SER A 13 -15.32 36.45 1.36
N PRO A 14 -14.27 36.84 2.10
CA PRO A 14 -14.41 37.19 3.51
C PRO A 14 -15.37 38.38 3.65
N GLY A 15 -16.46 38.19 4.39
CA GLY A 15 -17.52 39.19 4.55
C GLY A 15 -16.99 40.47 5.19
N GLY A 16 -17.18 41.61 4.51
CA GLY A 16 -16.98 42.93 5.10
C GLY A 16 -18.10 43.27 6.10
N THR A 17 -17.79 44.07 7.12
CA THR A 17 -18.73 44.47 8.18
C THR A 17 -19.82 45.46 7.73
N ALA A 18 -19.76 45.96 6.48
CA ALA A 18 -20.74 46.89 5.93
C ALA A 18 -21.44 46.27 4.70
N SER A 19 -22.77 46.08 4.81
CA SER A 19 -23.71 45.55 3.81
C SER A 19 -23.25 44.26 3.09
N PRO A 20 -23.87 43.09 3.36
CA PRO A 20 -23.44 41.84 2.75
C PRO A 20 -23.62 41.89 1.22
N LEU A 21 -22.53 41.69 0.49
CA LEU A 21 -22.55 41.51 -0.95
C LEU A 21 -23.02 40.09 -1.28
N CYS A 22 -24.07 39.98 -2.09
CA CYS A 22 -24.68 38.69 -2.43
C CYS A 22 -24.31 38.27 -3.85
N TRP A 23 -23.95 37.00 -4.02
CA TRP A 23 -24.12 36.33 -5.30
C TRP A 23 -25.61 36.26 -5.64
N ARG A 24 -25.94 36.32 -6.93
CA ARG A 24 -27.31 36.17 -7.44
C ARG A 24 -27.26 35.34 -8.72
N SER A 25 -28.18 34.38 -8.83
CA SER A 25 -28.40 33.66 -10.09
C SER A 25 -28.92 34.60 -11.17
N GLU A 26 -28.97 34.10 -12.40
CA GLU A 26 -29.83 34.72 -13.41
C GLU A 26 -31.31 34.67 -12.99
N TRP A 27 -32.12 35.53 -13.58
CA TRP A 27 -33.57 35.49 -13.44
C TRP A 27 -34.12 34.33 -14.26
N LEU A 28 -34.82 33.41 -13.60
CA LEU A 28 -35.41 32.23 -14.21
C LEU A 28 -36.88 32.52 -14.53
N PRO A 29 -37.37 32.22 -15.74
CA PRO A 29 -38.70 32.64 -16.20
C PRO A 29 -39.86 31.81 -15.64
N ARG A 30 -39.58 30.58 -15.18
CA ARG A 30 -40.58 29.62 -14.68
C ARG A 30 -39.96 28.66 -13.68
N ALA A 31 -40.74 28.16 -12.74
CA ALA A 31 -40.32 27.14 -11.77
C ALA A 31 -40.89 25.75 -12.13
N PRO A 32 -40.17 24.64 -11.88
CA PRO A 32 -38.83 24.55 -11.28
C PRO A 32 -37.72 24.50 -12.34
N LEU A 33 -36.77 25.43 -12.25
CA LEU A 33 -35.48 25.38 -12.95
C LEU A 33 -34.35 25.34 -11.92
N ASN A 34 -33.40 24.43 -12.18
CA ASN A 34 -32.31 24.13 -11.25
C ASN A 34 -31.16 25.13 -11.38
N VAL A 35 -30.67 25.64 -10.26
CA VAL A 35 -29.39 26.38 -10.18
C VAL A 35 -28.39 25.55 -9.40
N THR A 36 -27.21 25.35 -9.98
CA THR A 36 -26.19 24.46 -9.43
C THR A 36 -24.95 25.26 -9.04
N LEU A 37 -24.54 25.14 -7.77
CA LEU A 37 -23.26 25.63 -7.26
C LEU A 37 -22.33 24.44 -7.09
N THR A 38 -21.18 24.43 -7.77
CA THR A 38 -20.18 23.36 -7.66
C THR A 38 -18.89 23.90 -7.08
N VAL A 39 -18.40 23.26 -6.02
CA VAL A 39 -17.18 23.64 -5.30
C VAL A 39 -16.14 22.52 -5.45
N PRO A 40 -15.13 22.68 -6.32
CA PRO A 40 -14.01 21.76 -6.38
C PRO A 40 -13.05 22.02 -5.23
N LEU A 41 -12.82 21.01 -4.37
CA LEU A 41 -11.93 21.15 -3.20
C LEU A 41 -10.45 20.95 -3.56
N GLY A 42 -10.16 20.43 -4.75
CA GLY A 42 -8.80 20.20 -5.26
C GLY A 42 -8.06 19.01 -4.63
N LYS A 43 -8.62 18.40 -3.58
CA LYS A 43 -8.11 17.23 -2.86
C LYS A 43 -9.28 16.52 -2.15
N ALA A 44 -9.11 15.28 -1.72
CA ALA A 44 -10.04 14.63 -0.80
C ALA A 44 -10.03 15.27 0.61
N PHE A 45 -11.21 15.63 1.09
CA PHE A 45 -11.49 16.12 2.45
C PHE A 45 -12.40 15.15 3.19
N GLU A 46 -12.25 15.10 4.51
CA GLU A 46 -13.23 14.53 5.43
C GLU A 46 -14.14 15.67 5.90
N LEU A 47 -15.35 15.70 5.34
CA LEU A 47 -16.35 16.73 5.58
C LEU A 47 -16.92 16.64 6.99
N VAL A 48 -17.22 17.80 7.54
CA VAL A 48 -17.94 17.98 8.82
C VAL A 48 -19.30 18.60 8.55
N PHE A 49 -19.36 19.67 7.76
CA PHE A 49 -20.61 20.35 7.44
C PHE A 49 -20.57 21.04 6.08
N VAL A 50 -21.75 21.34 5.53
CA VAL A 50 -21.94 22.28 4.42
C VAL A 50 -22.99 23.30 4.85
N SER A 51 -22.72 24.58 4.62
CA SER A 51 -23.68 25.65 4.90
C SER A 51 -23.76 26.67 3.77
N LEU A 52 -24.96 27.19 3.54
CA LEU A 52 -25.23 28.24 2.57
C LEU A 52 -26.18 29.27 3.18
N ARG A 53 -25.72 30.51 3.31
CA ARG A 53 -26.50 31.63 3.84
C ARG A 53 -27.13 32.43 2.71
N PHE A 54 -28.46 32.47 2.69
CA PHE A 54 -29.24 33.16 1.67
C PHE A 54 -29.46 34.65 2.00
N CYS A 55 -29.47 35.47 0.95
CA CYS A 55 -29.90 36.87 1.02
C CYS A 55 -31.38 37.05 0.67
N SER A 56 -31.94 36.07 -0.04
CA SER A 56 -33.35 35.96 -0.38
C SER A 56 -34.01 34.91 0.50
N ALA A 57 -35.33 34.78 0.36
CA ALA A 57 -36.04 33.65 0.93
C ALA A 57 -35.35 32.33 0.50
N PRO A 58 -35.09 31.41 1.46
CA PRO A 58 -34.42 30.16 1.15
C PRO A 58 -35.29 29.27 0.25
N PRO A 59 -34.70 28.45 -0.63
CA PRO A 59 -35.45 27.56 -1.50
C PRO A 59 -36.35 26.59 -0.72
N ALA A 60 -37.51 26.26 -1.29
CA ALA A 60 -38.39 25.23 -0.76
C ALA A 60 -37.83 23.82 -0.98
N SER A 61 -36.89 23.66 -1.93
CA SER A 61 -36.18 22.40 -2.15
C SER A 61 -34.72 22.60 -2.57
N VAL A 62 -33.81 21.84 -1.94
CA VAL A 62 -32.37 21.81 -2.24
C VAL A 62 -31.86 20.37 -2.18
N ALA A 63 -30.97 20.00 -3.11
CA ALA A 63 -30.23 18.75 -3.06
C ALA A 63 -28.74 19.02 -2.87
N LEU A 64 -28.13 18.32 -1.93
CA LEU A 64 -26.69 18.37 -1.67
C LEU A 64 -26.06 17.07 -2.17
N LEU A 65 -25.07 17.19 -3.04
CA LEU A 65 -24.32 16.07 -3.60
C LEU A 65 -22.83 16.23 -3.32
N LYS A 66 -22.13 15.11 -3.29
CA LYS A 66 -20.68 15.04 -3.22
C LYS A 66 -20.12 14.19 -4.36
N SER A 67 -18.87 14.45 -4.72
CA SER A 67 -18.05 13.58 -5.54
C SER A 67 -16.86 13.06 -4.73
N GLN A 68 -16.40 11.85 -5.05
CA GLN A 68 -15.18 11.26 -4.49
C GLN A 68 -14.10 11.03 -5.55
N ASP A 69 -14.36 11.44 -6.79
CA ASP A 69 -13.56 11.14 -7.97
C ASP A 69 -13.34 12.38 -8.87
N HIS A 70 -13.23 13.55 -8.26
CA HIS A 70 -12.97 14.83 -8.92
C HIS A 70 -14.06 15.24 -9.92
N GLY A 71 -15.32 15.08 -9.51
CA GLY A 71 -16.51 15.52 -10.24
C GLY A 71 -17.00 14.58 -11.34
N ARG A 72 -16.42 13.37 -11.47
CA ARG A 72 -16.82 12.41 -12.52
C ARG A 72 -18.13 11.71 -12.18
N SER A 73 -18.31 11.33 -10.91
CA SER A 73 -19.56 10.79 -10.38
C SER A 73 -20.03 11.59 -9.16
N TRP A 74 -21.34 11.57 -8.95
CA TRP A 74 -22.02 12.35 -7.93
C TRP A 74 -22.96 11.45 -7.14
N ALA A 75 -22.79 11.46 -5.82
CA ALA A 75 -23.66 10.77 -4.88
C ALA A 75 -24.40 11.79 -4.01
N PRO A 76 -25.67 11.54 -3.66
CA PRO A 76 -26.40 12.43 -2.77
C PRO A 76 -25.80 12.37 -1.36
N LEU A 77 -25.66 13.53 -0.74
CA LEU A 77 -25.24 13.69 0.65
C LEU A 77 -26.46 13.97 1.55
N GLY A 78 -27.44 14.72 1.03
CA GLY A 78 -28.70 14.98 1.71
C GLY A 78 -29.66 15.77 0.82
N PHE A 79 -30.94 15.70 1.13
CA PHE A 79 -32.01 16.44 0.48
C PHE A 79 -32.70 17.34 1.50
N PHE A 80 -33.22 18.48 1.07
CA PHE A 80 -33.94 19.42 1.92
C PHE A 80 -35.20 19.81 1.18
N SER A 81 -36.37 19.56 1.75
CA SER A 81 -37.63 19.98 1.10
C SER A 81 -38.78 20.21 2.07
N SER A 82 -39.75 21.05 1.65
CA SER A 82 -41.08 21.11 2.25
C SER A 82 -41.94 19.88 1.87
N HIS A 83 -41.65 19.21 0.75
CA HIS A 83 -42.36 18.04 0.23
C HIS A 83 -41.38 16.97 -0.28
N CYS A 84 -40.72 16.25 0.63
CA CYS A 84 -39.69 15.26 0.30
C CYS A 84 -40.14 14.14 -0.65
N ASP A 85 -41.40 13.73 -0.52
CA ASP A 85 -42.04 12.70 -1.32
C ASP A 85 -42.25 13.19 -2.76
N LEU A 86 -42.75 14.41 -2.94
CA LEU A 86 -43.03 14.98 -4.26
C LEU A 86 -41.75 15.41 -4.98
N ASP A 87 -40.81 16.07 -4.29
CA ASP A 87 -39.62 16.64 -4.95
C ASP A 87 -38.52 15.59 -5.19
N TYR A 88 -38.40 14.59 -4.31
CA TYR A 88 -37.29 13.63 -4.34
C TYR A 88 -37.70 12.16 -4.25
N GLY A 89 -39.01 11.85 -4.16
CA GLY A 89 -39.48 10.47 -4.00
C GLY A 89 -39.00 9.83 -2.69
N ARG A 90 -38.79 10.64 -1.64
CA ARG A 90 -38.20 10.20 -0.36
C ARG A 90 -39.12 10.51 0.81
N LEU A 91 -39.07 9.64 1.82
CA LEU A 91 -39.69 9.94 3.10
C LEU A 91 -38.85 10.98 3.87
N PRO A 92 -39.49 11.82 4.70
CA PRO A 92 -38.78 12.70 5.61
C PRO A 92 -37.84 11.93 6.54
N ALA A 93 -36.72 12.55 6.88
CA ALA A 93 -35.71 12.00 7.78
C ALA A 93 -36.35 11.67 9.15
N PRO A 94 -36.10 10.46 9.69
CA PRO A 94 -36.54 10.13 11.05
C PRO A 94 -35.83 11.02 12.09
N ALA A 95 -36.53 11.34 13.18
CA ALA A 95 -36.01 12.21 14.24
C ALA A 95 -34.77 11.63 14.94
N ASP A 96 -34.71 10.31 15.07
CA ASP A 96 -33.61 9.59 15.74
C ASP A 96 -32.45 9.24 14.79
N GLY A 97 -32.47 9.74 13.55
CA GLY A 97 -31.49 9.41 12.53
C GLY A 97 -31.73 8.05 11.85
N PRO A 98 -30.85 7.66 10.91
CA PRO A 98 -31.04 6.43 10.14
C PRO A 98 -30.81 5.19 11.00
N ALA A 99 -31.71 4.20 10.89
CA ALA A 99 -31.63 2.93 11.62
C ALA A 99 -30.74 1.88 10.92
N GLY A 100 -30.16 2.20 9.76
CA GLY A 100 -29.36 1.29 8.95
C GLY A 100 -27.95 1.01 9.50
N PRO A 101 -27.21 0.08 8.88
CA PRO A 101 -25.85 -0.28 9.30
C PRO A 101 -24.80 0.80 8.97
N GLY A 102 -25.18 1.87 8.28
CA GLY A 102 -24.29 2.91 7.83
C GLY A 102 -25.04 4.17 7.42
N PRO A 103 -24.29 5.23 7.09
CA PRO A 103 -24.86 6.50 6.69
C PRO A 103 -25.57 6.43 5.34
N GLU A 104 -26.62 7.25 5.19
CA GLU A 104 -27.42 7.34 3.97
C GLU A 104 -27.94 8.75 3.73
N ALA A 105 -28.24 9.08 2.47
CA ALA A 105 -28.79 10.38 2.12
C ALA A 105 -30.28 10.47 2.50
N LEU A 106 -30.58 11.26 3.53
CA LEU A 106 -31.93 11.50 4.04
C LEU A 106 -32.54 12.79 3.46
N CYS A 107 -33.85 12.96 3.63
CA CYS A 107 -34.55 14.19 3.26
C CYS A 107 -34.98 14.97 4.50
N PHE A 108 -34.33 16.10 4.76
CA PHE A 108 -34.57 16.97 5.89
C PHE A 108 -35.59 18.08 5.55
N PRO A 109 -36.15 18.77 6.55
CA PRO A 109 -36.97 19.96 6.31
C PRO A 109 -36.21 21.03 5.51
N ALA A 110 -36.94 21.77 4.67
CA ALA A 110 -36.38 22.92 3.96
C ALA A 110 -35.84 24.00 4.92
N PRO A 111 -34.83 24.78 4.51
CA PRO A 111 -34.33 25.88 5.32
C PRO A 111 -35.43 26.91 5.59
N GLN A 112 -35.53 27.38 6.82
CA GLN A 112 -36.57 28.34 7.23
C GLN A 112 -36.12 29.78 6.99
N ALA A 113 -37.07 30.62 6.55
CA ALA A 113 -36.85 32.05 6.42
C ALA A 113 -36.82 32.72 7.81
N GLN A 114 -35.86 33.61 8.00
CA GLN A 114 -35.75 34.50 9.16
C GLN A 114 -36.61 35.76 8.96
N PRO A 115 -36.90 36.54 10.02
CA PRO A 115 -37.75 37.74 9.93
C PRO A 115 -37.24 38.81 8.95
N ASP A 116 -35.92 38.84 8.71
CA ASP A 116 -35.27 39.73 7.74
C ASP A 116 -35.33 39.20 6.30
N GLY A 117 -36.01 38.07 6.07
CA GLY A 117 -36.12 37.40 4.78
C GLY A 117 -34.91 36.55 4.41
N SER A 118 -33.86 36.52 5.25
CA SER A 118 -32.68 35.67 5.04
C SER A 118 -32.97 34.21 5.41
N GLY A 119 -32.03 33.32 5.13
CA GLY A 119 -32.15 31.91 5.51
C GLY A 119 -30.79 31.25 5.62
N LEU A 120 -30.72 30.14 6.34
CA LEU A 120 -29.50 29.35 6.46
C LEU A 120 -29.82 27.88 6.19
N LEU A 121 -29.24 27.34 5.12
CA LEU A 121 -29.06 25.91 4.99
C LEU A 121 -27.81 25.54 5.79
N ALA A 122 -27.95 24.71 6.82
CA ALA A 122 -26.83 24.14 7.56
C ALA A 122 -27.02 22.63 7.63
N PHE A 123 -26.04 21.89 7.16
CA PHE A 123 -26.06 20.43 7.14
C PHE A 123 -24.80 19.89 7.80
N SER A 124 -24.99 19.08 8.85
CA SER A 124 -23.91 18.28 9.43
C SER A 124 -23.91 16.90 8.79
N VAL A 125 -22.74 16.44 8.33
CA VAL A 125 -22.62 15.13 7.66
C VAL A 125 -22.96 13.97 8.62
N GLN A 126 -22.85 14.22 9.93
CA GLN A 126 -23.19 13.26 10.97
C GLN A 126 -24.70 13.06 11.12
N ASP A 127 -25.55 14.02 10.72
CA ASP A 127 -27.02 13.92 10.83
C ASP A 127 -27.58 12.80 9.93
N SER A 128 -26.81 12.43 8.90
CA SER A 128 -27.08 11.31 7.99
C SER A 128 -26.41 10.00 8.41
N SER A 129 -25.86 9.94 9.63
CA SER A 129 -25.13 8.76 10.14
C SER A 129 -25.85 8.16 11.35
N PRO A 130 -25.89 6.82 11.49
CA PRO A 130 -26.38 6.18 12.70
C PRO A 130 -25.60 6.62 13.95
N PRO A 131 -26.27 6.78 15.11
CA PRO A 131 -25.61 7.12 16.36
C PRO A 131 -24.61 6.04 16.77
N GLY A 132 -23.48 6.46 17.35
CA GLY A 132 -22.43 5.55 17.87
C GLY A 132 -21.40 5.09 16.83
N LEU A 133 -21.52 5.47 15.56
CA LEU A 133 -20.43 5.28 14.59
C LEU A 133 -19.26 6.23 14.90
N ASP A 134 -18.08 5.64 15.05
CA ASP A 134 -16.83 6.36 15.27
C ASP A 134 -16.00 6.43 13.98
N LEU A 135 -15.47 7.61 13.69
CA LEU A 135 -14.76 7.88 12.45
C LEU A 135 -13.38 7.21 12.39
N ASP A 136 -12.76 6.90 13.53
CA ASP A 136 -11.47 6.19 13.56
C ASP A 136 -11.64 4.69 13.23
N SER A 137 -12.76 4.10 13.66
CA SER A 137 -12.99 2.65 13.56
C SER A 137 -13.93 2.21 12.43
N SER A 138 -14.79 3.10 11.89
CA SER A 138 -15.77 2.75 10.85
C SER A 138 -15.31 3.14 9.44
N PRO A 139 -14.93 2.18 8.57
CA PRO A 139 -14.55 2.47 7.18
C PRO A 139 -15.70 3.05 6.36
N VAL A 140 -16.94 2.66 6.68
CA VAL A 140 -18.14 3.15 5.98
C VAL A 140 -18.34 4.64 6.27
N LEU A 141 -18.16 5.07 7.53
CA LEU A 141 -18.23 6.49 7.88
C LEU A 141 -17.07 7.28 7.27
N GLN A 142 -15.86 6.72 7.27
CA GLN A 142 -14.68 7.34 6.64
C GLN A 142 -14.90 7.60 5.15
N ASP A 143 -15.54 6.67 4.44
CA ASP A 143 -15.90 6.84 3.04
C ASP A 143 -17.04 7.86 2.86
N TRP A 144 -18.06 7.81 3.72
CA TRP A 144 -19.19 8.73 3.69
C TRP A 144 -18.79 10.20 3.88
N VAL A 145 -17.87 10.50 4.80
CA VAL A 145 -17.40 11.88 4.98
C VAL A 145 -16.41 12.31 3.90
N THR A 146 -15.90 11.39 3.07
CA THR A 146 -14.93 11.73 2.03
C THR A 146 -15.61 12.43 0.85
N ALA A 147 -15.05 13.58 0.43
CA ALA A 147 -15.41 14.24 -0.81
C ALA A 147 -14.23 15.00 -1.44
N THR A 148 -14.21 15.09 -2.76
CA THR A 148 -13.32 15.95 -3.57
C THR A 148 -14.03 17.18 -4.10
N ASP A 149 -15.36 17.12 -4.22
CA ASP A 149 -16.20 18.20 -4.74
C ASP A 149 -17.56 18.17 -4.05
N ILE A 150 -18.14 19.35 -3.86
CA ILE A 150 -19.51 19.54 -3.34
C ILE A 150 -20.37 20.19 -4.42
N ARG A 151 -21.63 19.77 -4.50
CA ARG A 151 -22.62 20.38 -5.38
C ARG A 151 -23.89 20.68 -4.62
N VAL A 152 -24.31 21.94 -4.63
CA VAL A 152 -25.59 22.39 -4.09
C VAL A 152 -26.52 22.67 -5.28
N VAL A 153 -27.64 21.96 -5.36
CA VAL A 153 -28.63 22.12 -6.42
C VAL A 153 -29.89 22.74 -5.82
N LEU A 154 -30.16 23.99 -6.17
CA LEU A 154 -31.36 24.72 -5.79
C LEU A 154 -32.46 24.37 -6.80
N THR A 155 -33.45 23.58 -6.39
CA THR A 155 -34.42 22.97 -7.31
C THR A 155 -35.75 23.70 -7.36
N ARG A 156 -36.27 24.16 -6.20
CA ARG A 156 -37.58 24.84 -6.12
C ARG A 156 -37.51 26.12 -5.25
N PRO A 157 -37.94 27.28 -5.76
CA PRO A 157 -37.96 28.52 -4.98
C PRO A 157 -39.13 28.51 -3.99
N SER A 158 -39.05 29.30 -2.91
CA SER A 158 -40.12 29.41 -1.90
C SER A 158 -41.41 30.06 -2.44
N ALA A 159 -41.31 30.82 -3.53
CA ALA A 159 -42.46 31.43 -4.20
C ALA A 159 -43.21 30.47 -5.14
N ALA A 160 -42.61 29.32 -5.49
CA ALA A 160 -43.35 28.26 -6.18
C ALA A 160 -44.25 27.59 -5.14
N GLY A 161 -45.57 27.62 -5.39
CA GLY A 161 -46.61 27.03 -4.53
C GLY A 161 -46.50 25.51 -4.39
N ASP A 162 -47.63 24.82 -4.24
CA ASP A 162 -47.64 23.35 -4.14
C ASP A 162 -46.95 22.77 -5.39
N PRO A 163 -45.99 21.82 -5.27
CA PRO A 163 -45.33 21.20 -6.42
C PRO A 163 -46.30 20.46 -7.37
N ARG A 164 -47.57 20.26 -6.97
CA ARG A 164 -48.65 19.75 -7.84
C ARG A 164 -49.28 20.83 -8.74
N ASP A 165 -49.10 22.11 -8.42
CA ASP A 165 -49.55 23.22 -9.26
C ASP A 165 -48.53 23.46 -10.38
N MET A 166 -48.99 23.26 -11.62
CA MET A 166 -48.17 23.29 -12.83
C MET A 166 -47.52 24.66 -13.04
N GLU A 167 -46.22 24.66 -13.39
CA GLU A 167 -45.35 25.81 -13.73
C GLU A 167 -45.85 27.19 -13.29
N ALA A 168 -45.46 27.65 -12.10
CA ALA A 168 -45.65 29.05 -11.74
C ALA A 168 -44.80 29.94 -12.67
N ILE A 169 -45.46 30.71 -13.54
CA ILE A 169 -44.86 31.72 -14.43
C ILE A 169 -44.53 32.98 -13.62
N VAL A 170 -43.75 32.82 -12.54
CA VAL A 170 -43.27 33.94 -11.73
C VAL A 170 -41.76 33.96 -11.88
N PRO A 171 -41.16 35.04 -12.41
CA PRO A 171 -39.72 35.14 -12.52
C PRO A 171 -39.09 35.17 -11.13
N TYR A 172 -38.09 34.33 -10.90
CA TYR A 172 -37.41 34.24 -9.62
C TYR A 172 -35.89 34.16 -9.79
N SER A 173 -35.16 34.44 -8.72
CA SER A 173 -33.71 34.26 -8.66
C SER A 173 -33.32 33.81 -7.26
N TYR A 174 -32.19 33.11 -7.15
CA TYR A 174 -31.60 32.75 -5.86
C TYR A 174 -30.47 33.71 -5.54
N ALA A 175 -30.35 34.11 -4.27
CA ALA A 175 -29.26 34.95 -3.81
C ALA A 175 -28.67 34.44 -2.48
N ALA A 176 -27.35 34.46 -2.37
CA ALA A 176 -26.64 34.00 -1.19
C ALA A 176 -25.37 34.82 -0.91
N THR A 177 -25.01 34.90 0.36
CA THR A 177 -23.84 35.63 0.86
C THR A 177 -22.61 34.74 0.94
N ASP A 178 -22.76 33.53 1.46
CA ASP A 178 -21.64 32.75 1.96
C ASP A 178 -21.94 31.24 1.85
N LEU A 179 -21.03 30.51 1.22
CA LEU A 179 -21.04 29.06 1.05
C LEU A 179 -19.80 28.49 1.75
N GLN A 180 -20.01 27.75 2.83
CA GLN A 180 -18.94 27.12 3.57
C GLN A 180 -19.00 25.60 3.44
N VAL A 181 -17.85 25.00 3.17
CA VAL A 181 -17.65 23.56 3.24
C VAL A 181 -16.62 23.32 4.34
N GLY A 182 -17.11 22.93 5.51
CA GLY A 182 -16.28 22.67 6.68
C GLY A 182 -15.77 21.23 6.67
N GLY A 183 -14.47 21.06 6.89
CA GLY A 183 -13.85 19.74 6.94
C GLY A 183 -12.35 19.82 7.19
N ARG A 184 -11.69 18.67 7.11
CA ARG A 184 -10.22 18.57 7.17
C ARG A 184 -9.68 17.81 5.98
N CYS A 185 -8.44 18.12 5.60
CA CYS A 185 -7.72 17.34 4.60
C CYS A 185 -7.71 15.84 4.96
N LYS A 186 -8.09 14.97 4.01
CA LYS A 186 -7.98 13.52 4.19
C LYS A 186 -6.52 13.11 4.07
N CYS A 187 -5.88 12.78 5.20
CA CYS A 187 -4.50 12.29 5.26
C CYS A 187 -4.37 10.95 6.01
N ASN A 188 -5.48 10.27 6.28
CA ASN A 188 -5.54 8.98 6.97
C ASN A 188 -4.78 8.97 8.32
N GLY A 189 -4.71 10.11 9.00
CA GLY A 189 -3.98 10.29 10.26
C GLY A 189 -2.44 10.23 10.14
N HIS A 190 -1.89 10.29 8.93
CA HIS A 190 -0.44 10.27 8.70
C HIS A 190 0.17 11.62 8.28
N ALA A 191 -0.59 12.72 8.38
CA ALA A 191 -0.05 14.07 8.23
C ALA A 191 -0.80 15.04 9.14
N SER A 192 -0.11 16.07 9.64
CA SER A 192 -0.69 17.14 10.46
C SER A 192 -1.15 18.35 9.64
N ARG A 193 -0.79 18.42 8.35
CA ARG A 193 -1.10 19.54 7.47
C ARG A 193 -1.07 19.13 5.99
N CYS A 194 -1.68 19.97 5.16
CA CYS A 194 -1.57 19.93 3.71
C CYS A 194 -0.70 21.06 3.18
N LEU A 195 -0.03 20.81 2.07
CA LEU A 195 0.84 21.76 1.37
C LEU A 195 0.50 21.73 -0.13
N LEU A 196 0.83 22.80 -0.84
CA LEU A 196 0.78 22.80 -2.30
C LEU A 196 2.05 22.14 -2.85
N ASP A 197 1.89 21.24 -3.82
CA ASP A 197 3.02 20.67 -4.55
C ASP A 197 3.57 21.66 -5.60
N THR A 198 4.60 21.24 -6.32
CA THR A 198 5.24 22.04 -7.39
C THR A 198 4.31 22.40 -8.55
N GLN A 199 3.17 21.71 -8.68
CA GLN A 199 2.17 21.91 -9.71
C GLN A 199 0.96 22.72 -9.19
N GLY A 200 0.98 23.11 -7.90
CA GLY A 200 -0.11 23.82 -7.26
C GLY A 200 -1.25 22.92 -6.74
N HIS A 201 -1.06 21.60 -6.71
CA HIS A 201 -2.05 20.68 -6.15
C HIS A 201 -1.90 20.57 -4.63
N LEU A 202 -3.03 20.59 -3.92
CA LEU A 202 -3.04 20.37 -2.47
C LEU A 202 -2.78 18.90 -2.15
N ILE A 203 -1.74 18.59 -1.38
CA ILE A 203 -1.34 17.25 -0.96
C ILE A 203 -1.00 17.20 0.53
N CYS A 204 -1.06 16.02 1.14
CA CYS A 204 -0.65 15.84 2.54
C CYS A 204 0.88 15.86 2.71
N ASP A 205 1.38 16.49 3.78
CA ASP A 205 2.79 16.37 4.23
C ASP A 205 3.01 15.03 4.94
N CYS A 206 3.01 13.94 4.16
CA CYS A 206 2.96 12.57 4.70
C CYS A 206 4.16 12.18 5.58
N ARG A 207 3.83 11.60 6.74
CA ARG A 207 4.75 11.04 7.74
C ARG A 207 4.59 9.51 7.81
N HIS A 208 5.11 8.88 8.85
CA HIS A 208 4.88 7.46 9.14
C HIS A 208 5.27 6.50 8.00
N GLY A 209 6.26 6.85 7.18
CA GLY A 209 6.66 6.02 6.04
C GLY A 209 5.60 5.91 4.93
N THR A 210 4.62 6.82 4.89
CA THR A 210 3.52 6.83 3.91
C THR A 210 3.74 7.86 2.80
N GLU A 211 3.08 7.67 1.66
CA GLU A 211 3.10 8.59 0.52
C GLU A 211 1.78 8.59 -0.25
N GLY A 212 1.71 9.42 -1.30
CA GLY A 212 0.50 9.67 -2.07
C GLY A 212 -0.26 10.91 -1.59
N PRO A 213 -1.24 11.40 -2.35
CA PRO A 213 -1.95 12.64 -2.04
C PRO A 213 -2.65 12.61 -0.68
N ASP A 214 -3.15 11.45 -0.26
CA ASP A 214 -3.87 11.23 1.00
C ASP A 214 -3.08 10.38 2.02
N CYS A 215 -1.79 10.13 1.77
CA CYS A 215 -0.99 9.19 2.57
C CYS A 215 -1.56 7.75 2.61
N SER A 216 -2.18 7.33 1.51
CA SER A 216 -2.97 6.08 1.38
C SER A 216 -2.14 4.84 1.02
N ARG A 217 -0.81 4.97 0.95
CA ARG A 217 0.10 3.84 0.69
C ARG A 217 1.44 4.03 1.38
N CYS A 218 2.17 2.93 1.56
CA CYS A 218 3.55 2.99 2.07
C CYS A 218 4.54 3.48 1.01
N LYS A 219 5.56 4.23 1.45
CA LYS A 219 6.72 4.61 0.64
C LYS A 219 7.42 3.38 0.06
N PRO A 220 8.16 3.51 -1.06
CA PRO A 220 9.03 2.46 -1.54
C PRO A 220 9.99 2.03 -0.42
N PHE A 221 10.23 0.73 -0.30
CA PHE A 221 11.05 0.11 0.76
C PHE A 221 10.41 0.07 2.17
N TYR A 222 9.24 0.67 2.40
CA TYR A 222 8.49 0.65 3.66
C TYR A 222 7.35 -0.37 3.66
N CYS A 223 7.58 -1.56 3.09
CA CYS A 223 6.55 -2.60 2.95
C CYS A 223 6.83 -3.83 3.84
N ASP A 224 7.36 -3.64 5.05
CA ASP A 224 7.54 -4.74 6.00
C ASP A 224 6.22 -5.21 6.62
N ARG A 225 5.20 -4.35 6.64
CA ARG A 225 3.82 -4.68 7.01
C ARG A 225 2.82 -3.97 6.09
N PRO A 226 1.55 -4.41 6.04
CA PRO A 226 0.52 -3.74 5.24
C PRO A 226 0.28 -2.30 5.70
N TRP A 227 -0.08 -1.43 4.76
CA TRP A 227 -0.58 -0.08 5.06
C TRP A 227 -1.90 -0.17 5.82
N GLN A 228 -2.09 0.72 6.80
CA GLN A 228 -3.35 0.92 7.52
C GLN A 228 -3.46 2.39 7.92
N ARG A 229 -4.68 2.91 7.94
CA ARG A 229 -5.00 4.24 8.49
C ARG A 229 -4.60 4.32 9.97
N ALA A 230 -4.08 5.45 10.42
CA ALA A 230 -3.81 5.69 11.84
C ALA A 230 -5.10 5.84 12.65
N THR A 231 -5.08 5.39 13.90
CA THR A 231 -6.15 5.57 14.89
C THR A 231 -5.64 6.45 16.03
N ALA A 232 -6.54 6.90 16.91
CA ALA A 232 -6.16 7.60 18.14
C ALA A 232 -5.17 6.81 19.03
N ARG A 233 -5.14 5.47 18.93
CA ARG A 233 -4.26 4.61 19.76
C ARG A 233 -2.99 4.18 19.05
N GLU A 234 -3.06 3.91 17.76
CA GLU A 234 -1.96 3.35 16.98
C GLU A 234 -1.71 4.15 15.70
N SER A 235 -0.46 4.56 15.50
CA SER A 235 -0.06 5.34 14.32
C SER A 235 -0.04 4.53 13.02
N HIS A 236 -0.07 3.19 13.13
CA HIS A 236 0.00 2.24 12.02
C HIS A 236 1.06 2.57 10.96
N ALA A 237 2.19 3.12 11.39
CA ALA A 237 3.24 3.55 10.47
C ALA A 237 3.77 2.43 9.57
N CYS A 238 4.03 2.74 8.30
CA CYS A 238 4.73 1.84 7.41
C CYS A 238 6.17 1.64 7.88
N LEU A 239 6.65 0.40 7.85
CA LEU A 239 7.96 0.03 8.38
C LEU A 239 8.91 -0.35 7.25
N ALA A 240 10.14 0.18 7.32
CA ALA A 240 11.21 -0.14 6.38
C ALA A 240 11.59 -1.62 6.45
N CYS A 241 11.82 -2.23 5.30
CA CYS A 241 12.33 -3.60 5.24
C CYS A 241 13.76 -3.69 5.80
N SER A 242 14.03 -4.71 6.60
CA SER A 242 15.38 -4.99 7.09
C SER A 242 16.18 -5.77 6.04
N CYS A 243 16.98 -5.07 5.24
CA CYS A 243 17.82 -5.69 4.20
C CYS A 243 19.32 -5.59 4.48
N ASN A 244 19.71 -5.26 5.72
CA ASN A 244 21.09 -5.10 6.15
C ASN A 244 21.93 -4.16 5.24
N GLY A 245 21.31 -3.19 4.57
CA GLY A 245 22.01 -2.30 3.63
C GLY A 245 22.40 -2.93 2.29
N HIS A 246 21.98 -4.16 1.99
CA HIS A 246 22.30 -4.88 0.76
C HIS A 246 21.21 -4.84 -0.31
N ALA A 247 20.03 -4.27 -0.02
CA ALA A 247 18.99 -4.06 -1.02
C ALA A 247 18.36 -2.68 -0.84
N ARG A 248 17.90 -2.11 -1.96
CA ARG A 248 17.14 -0.84 -2.01
C ARG A 248 15.66 -1.04 -2.32
N ARG A 249 15.26 -2.28 -2.57
CA ARG A 249 13.90 -2.67 -2.91
C ARG A 249 13.52 -3.88 -2.09
N CYS A 250 12.26 -3.93 -1.69
CA CYS A 250 11.66 -5.08 -1.06
C CYS A 250 10.21 -5.19 -1.52
N ARG A 251 9.60 -6.34 -1.25
CA ARG A 251 8.17 -6.59 -1.42
C ARG A 251 7.59 -7.12 -0.12
N PHE A 252 6.30 -6.92 0.06
CA PHE A 252 5.56 -7.54 1.15
C PHE A 252 5.18 -9.00 0.81
N ASN A 253 5.11 -9.84 1.84
CA ASN A 253 4.57 -11.20 1.76
C ASN A 253 3.62 -11.44 2.95
N MET A 254 2.34 -11.67 2.65
CA MET A 254 1.28 -11.86 3.65
C MET A 254 1.45 -13.14 4.48
N GLU A 255 1.95 -14.23 3.87
CA GLU A 255 2.15 -15.50 4.56
C GLU A 255 3.24 -15.38 5.62
N LEU A 256 4.38 -14.80 5.25
CA LEU A 256 5.48 -14.52 6.18
C LEU A 256 5.05 -13.57 7.30
N TYR A 257 4.22 -12.57 6.99
CA TYR A 257 3.65 -11.68 8.00
C TYR A 257 2.80 -12.44 9.02
N ARG A 258 1.91 -13.32 8.55
CA ARG A 258 1.08 -14.16 9.45
C ARG A 258 1.94 -15.09 10.31
N LEU A 259 2.91 -15.78 9.71
CA LEU A 259 3.83 -16.69 10.42
C LEU A 259 4.69 -15.95 11.47
N SER A 260 5.01 -14.68 11.25
CA SER A 260 5.74 -13.85 12.22
C SER A 260 4.87 -13.34 13.40
N GLY A 261 3.60 -13.76 13.49
CA GLY A 261 2.65 -13.20 14.46
C GLY A 261 2.25 -11.77 14.12
N ARG A 262 2.06 -11.46 12.83
CA ARG A 262 1.73 -10.11 12.31
C ARG A 262 2.78 -9.04 12.66
N ARG A 263 4.06 -9.41 12.61
CA ARG A 263 5.18 -8.49 12.91
C ARG A 263 5.93 -8.02 11.67
N SER A 264 6.35 -8.95 10.80
CA SER A 264 7.17 -8.65 9.62
C SER A 264 6.91 -9.61 8.47
N GLY A 265 6.58 -9.06 7.30
CA GLY A 265 6.39 -9.75 6.03
C GLY A 265 7.29 -9.25 4.91
N GLY A 266 8.22 -8.33 5.18
CA GLY A 266 9.12 -7.77 4.16
C GLY A 266 10.11 -8.80 3.62
N VAL A 267 10.32 -8.79 2.31
CA VAL A 267 11.29 -9.65 1.60
C VAL A 267 12.13 -8.77 0.69
N CYS A 268 13.44 -8.76 0.90
CA CYS A 268 14.39 -7.99 0.11
C CYS A 268 14.49 -8.53 -1.32
N LEU A 269 14.72 -7.62 -2.27
CA LEU A 269 14.85 -7.95 -3.68
C LEU A 269 16.25 -7.57 -4.17
N ASN A 270 16.85 -8.45 -4.98
CA ASN A 270 18.14 -8.26 -5.61
C ASN A 270 19.25 -7.91 -4.58
N CYS A 271 19.44 -8.79 -3.60
CA CYS A 271 20.51 -8.67 -2.61
C CYS A 271 21.87 -8.46 -3.30
N ARG A 272 22.55 -7.38 -2.94
CA ARG A 272 23.87 -6.98 -3.46
C ARG A 272 24.97 -7.50 -2.55
N HIS A 273 26.22 -7.15 -2.87
CA HIS A 273 27.38 -7.46 -2.02
C HIS A 273 27.55 -8.96 -1.72
N ASN A 274 27.17 -9.82 -2.68
CA ASN A 274 27.23 -11.29 -2.58
C ASN A 274 26.41 -11.87 -1.41
N THR A 275 25.41 -11.15 -0.94
CA THR A 275 24.47 -11.63 0.08
C THR A 275 23.26 -12.31 -0.54
N ALA A 276 22.56 -13.11 0.26
CA ALA A 276 21.37 -13.85 -0.10
C ALA A 276 20.42 -14.00 1.11
N GLY A 277 19.24 -14.55 0.83
CA GLY A 277 18.17 -14.73 1.81
C GLY A 277 17.21 -13.56 1.94
N ARG A 278 16.12 -13.78 2.68
CA ARG A 278 15.00 -12.84 2.85
C ARG A 278 15.44 -11.42 3.23
N HIS A 279 16.39 -11.33 4.17
CA HIS A 279 16.94 -10.07 4.69
C HIS A 279 18.35 -9.76 4.17
N CYS A 280 18.82 -10.46 3.13
CA CYS A 280 20.21 -10.37 2.68
C CYS A 280 21.20 -10.63 3.84
N HIS A 281 20.97 -11.69 4.61
CA HIS A 281 21.58 -11.91 5.93
C HIS A 281 22.61 -13.04 5.98
N TYR A 282 22.78 -13.77 4.88
CA TYR A 282 23.85 -14.75 4.70
C TYR A 282 24.50 -14.57 3.33
N CYS A 283 25.62 -15.23 3.11
CA CYS A 283 26.36 -15.13 1.86
C CYS A 283 25.82 -16.09 0.80
N ARG A 284 25.71 -15.62 -0.43
CA ARG A 284 25.31 -16.48 -1.56
C ARG A 284 26.31 -17.62 -1.75
N GLU A 285 25.87 -18.68 -2.40
CA GLU A 285 26.74 -19.82 -2.72
C GLU A 285 28.03 -19.38 -3.44
N GLY A 286 29.16 -19.99 -3.05
CA GLY A 286 30.50 -19.57 -3.49
C GLY A 286 31.09 -18.39 -2.70
N PHE A 287 30.40 -17.93 -1.65
CA PHE A 287 30.90 -16.93 -0.71
C PHE A 287 30.68 -17.40 0.74
N TYR A 288 31.50 -16.89 1.66
CA TYR A 288 31.40 -17.15 3.10
C TYR A 288 31.48 -15.85 3.90
N ARG A 289 31.01 -15.89 5.14
CA ARG A 289 30.93 -14.76 6.06
C ARG A 289 32.33 -14.39 6.58
N ASP A 290 32.71 -13.12 6.46
CA ASP A 290 33.93 -12.58 7.09
C ASP A 290 33.65 -12.20 8.57
N PRO A 291 34.11 -12.98 9.56
CA PRO A 291 33.78 -12.73 10.96
C PRO A 291 34.29 -11.38 11.49
N GLY A 292 35.28 -10.76 10.81
CA GLY A 292 35.84 -9.46 11.20
C GLY A 292 35.01 -8.25 10.75
N ARG A 293 33.89 -8.45 10.04
CA ARG A 293 33.06 -7.36 9.50
C ARG A 293 31.64 -7.41 10.03
N ALA A 294 30.96 -6.27 10.13
CA ALA A 294 29.53 -6.24 10.40
C ALA A 294 28.74 -6.82 9.22
N LEU A 295 27.54 -7.38 9.47
CA LEU A 295 26.72 -7.97 8.42
C LEU A 295 26.38 -6.94 7.33
N SER A 296 26.17 -5.67 7.69
CA SER A 296 25.83 -4.59 6.76
C SER A 296 26.99 -4.06 5.90
N ASP A 297 28.22 -4.52 6.14
CA ASP A 297 29.38 -4.11 5.36
C ASP A 297 29.27 -4.65 3.92
N ARG A 298 29.59 -3.82 2.92
CA ARG A 298 29.64 -4.24 1.50
C ARG A 298 30.61 -5.40 1.23
N ARG A 299 31.54 -5.67 2.15
CA ARG A 299 32.52 -6.75 2.10
C ARG A 299 32.27 -7.84 3.15
N ALA A 300 31.06 -7.90 3.74
CA ALA A 300 30.70 -8.93 4.73
C ALA A 300 30.80 -10.38 4.19
N CYS A 301 30.74 -10.55 2.87
CA CYS A 301 30.86 -11.83 2.17
C CYS A 301 32.13 -11.90 1.32
N ARG A 302 33.00 -12.85 1.62
CA ARG A 302 34.26 -13.13 0.92
C ARG A 302 34.10 -14.34 -0.01
N ALA A 303 34.72 -14.29 -1.18
CA ALA A 303 34.64 -15.37 -2.16
C ALA A 303 35.35 -16.63 -1.63
N CYS A 304 34.77 -17.79 -1.91
CA CYS A 304 35.44 -19.08 -1.73
C CYS A 304 36.52 -19.21 -2.82
N ASP A 305 37.77 -19.35 -2.42
CA ASP A 305 38.89 -19.52 -3.35
C ASP A 305 39.36 -20.98 -3.38
N CYS A 306 38.40 -21.89 -3.60
CA CYS A 306 38.66 -23.33 -3.55
C CYS A 306 39.55 -23.77 -4.72
N HIS A 307 40.64 -24.48 -4.40
CA HIS A 307 41.63 -24.90 -5.38
C HIS A 307 40.99 -25.83 -6.43
N PRO A 308 41.13 -25.55 -7.74
CA PRO A 308 40.38 -26.23 -8.81
C PRO A 308 40.66 -27.73 -8.89
N VAL A 309 41.85 -28.15 -8.47
CA VAL A 309 42.26 -29.57 -8.49
C VAL A 309 42.10 -30.23 -7.11
N GLY A 310 42.34 -29.47 -6.03
CA GLY A 310 42.44 -30.00 -4.67
C GLY A 310 41.11 -30.05 -3.93
N ALA A 311 40.15 -29.22 -4.32
CA ALA A 311 38.79 -29.26 -3.79
C ALA A 311 37.90 -30.17 -4.65
N ALA A 312 36.91 -30.79 -4.00
CA ALA A 312 35.84 -31.54 -4.63
C ALA A 312 34.72 -30.63 -5.19
N GLY A 313 34.68 -29.36 -4.78
CA GLY A 313 33.66 -28.40 -5.19
C GLY A 313 34.10 -26.95 -5.01
N LYS A 314 33.35 -26.02 -5.62
CA LYS A 314 33.61 -24.57 -5.56
C LYS A 314 32.91 -23.87 -4.39
N THR A 315 31.94 -24.52 -3.77
CA THR A 315 31.18 -24.01 -2.63
C THR A 315 31.88 -24.39 -1.33
N CYS A 316 32.35 -23.38 -0.60
CA CYS A 316 32.91 -23.56 0.73
C CYS A 316 31.84 -23.41 1.81
N ASN A 317 32.17 -23.82 3.04
CA ASN A 317 31.31 -23.62 4.21
C ASN A 317 31.05 -22.12 4.44
N GLN A 318 29.77 -21.72 4.55
CA GLN A 318 29.38 -20.30 4.65
C GLN A 318 29.87 -19.60 5.93
N THR A 319 30.18 -20.35 6.99
CA THR A 319 30.63 -19.80 8.27
C THR A 319 32.14 -19.82 8.40
N THR A 320 32.78 -20.94 8.04
CA THR A 320 34.23 -21.12 8.24
C THR A 320 35.05 -20.76 7.00
N GLY A 321 34.45 -20.76 5.81
CA GLY A 321 35.16 -20.63 4.54
C GLY A 321 35.89 -21.90 4.09
N GLN A 322 35.78 -23.01 4.83
CA GLN A 322 36.47 -24.26 4.49
C GLN A 322 35.91 -24.87 3.20
N CYS A 323 36.77 -25.09 2.23
CA CYS A 323 36.45 -25.80 1.00
C CYS A 323 36.37 -27.32 1.24
N PRO A 324 35.53 -28.04 0.48
CA PRO A 324 35.45 -29.49 0.57
C PRO A 324 36.69 -30.10 -0.10
N CYS A 325 37.68 -30.51 0.69
CA CYS A 325 38.94 -31.03 0.18
C CYS A 325 38.83 -32.49 -0.25
N LYS A 326 39.56 -32.86 -1.31
CA LYS A 326 39.72 -34.25 -1.72
C LYS A 326 40.59 -35.03 -0.73
N ASP A 327 40.57 -36.35 -0.82
CA ASP A 327 41.36 -37.23 0.03
C ASP A 327 42.85 -36.87 0.00
N GLY A 328 43.46 -36.77 1.18
CA GLY A 328 44.86 -36.40 1.33
C GLY A 328 45.17 -34.91 1.10
N VAL A 329 44.17 -34.07 0.82
CA VAL A 329 44.32 -32.61 0.63
C VAL A 329 43.86 -31.86 1.89
N THR A 330 44.55 -30.77 2.25
CA THR A 330 44.22 -29.93 3.40
C THR A 330 44.38 -28.42 3.11
N GLY A 331 44.11 -27.59 4.11
CA GLY A 331 44.09 -26.13 4.05
C GLY A 331 42.69 -25.56 3.75
N LEU A 332 42.48 -24.29 4.10
CA LEU A 332 41.19 -23.60 3.94
C LEU A 332 40.64 -23.70 2.50
N THR A 333 41.54 -23.57 1.53
CA THR A 333 41.26 -23.59 0.09
C THR A 333 41.62 -24.91 -0.58
N CYS A 334 42.00 -25.96 0.18
CA CYS A 334 42.44 -27.25 -0.36
C CYS A 334 43.65 -27.14 -1.30
N ASN A 335 44.63 -26.31 -0.93
CA ASN A 335 45.76 -25.94 -1.77
C ASN A 335 47.05 -26.71 -1.48
N ARG A 336 47.05 -27.65 -0.53
CA ARG A 336 48.25 -28.42 -0.15
C ARG A 336 47.91 -29.85 0.28
N CYS A 337 48.85 -30.78 0.15
CA CYS A 337 48.67 -32.13 0.69
C CYS A 337 48.76 -32.14 2.22
N ALA A 338 48.00 -33.02 2.85
CA ALA A 338 48.08 -33.27 4.29
C ALA A 338 49.44 -33.91 4.66
N PRO A 339 49.88 -33.80 5.92
CA PRO A 339 51.04 -34.54 6.40
C PRO A 339 50.92 -36.04 6.09
N GLY A 340 51.98 -36.65 5.53
CA GLY A 340 51.96 -38.06 5.09
C GLY A 340 51.41 -38.29 3.67
N PHE A 341 51.20 -37.23 2.88
CA PHE A 341 50.82 -37.30 1.48
C PHE A 341 51.76 -36.46 0.61
N GLN A 342 51.95 -36.87 -0.65
CA GLN A 342 52.73 -36.16 -1.68
C GLN A 342 51.88 -35.84 -2.91
N GLN A 343 52.22 -34.76 -3.62
CA GLN A 343 51.52 -34.37 -4.84
C GLN A 343 51.72 -35.39 -5.96
N SER A 344 50.62 -35.80 -6.59
CA SER A 344 50.63 -36.65 -7.77
C SER A 344 50.42 -35.81 -9.03
N ARG A 345 50.62 -36.42 -10.21
CA ARG A 345 50.30 -35.79 -11.51
C ARG A 345 48.83 -35.93 -11.91
N SER A 346 48.02 -36.66 -11.13
CA SER A 346 46.61 -36.90 -11.43
C SER A 346 45.73 -35.74 -10.95
N PRO A 347 44.93 -35.11 -11.83
CA PRO A 347 43.93 -34.12 -11.40
C PRO A 347 42.80 -34.73 -10.54
N VAL A 348 42.57 -36.03 -10.67
CA VAL A 348 41.51 -36.74 -9.93
C VAL A 348 41.95 -37.00 -8.49
N ALA A 349 43.16 -37.55 -8.31
CA ALA A 349 43.76 -37.86 -7.02
C ALA A 349 45.06 -37.07 -6.82
N PRO A 350 45.00 -35.77 -6.49
CA PRO A 350 46.16 -34.89 -6.50
C PRO A 350 47.14 -35.12 -5.35
N CYS A 351 46.73 -35.82 -4.29
CA CYS A 351 47.59 -36.17 -3.16
C CYS A 351 47.48 -37.67 -2.90
N VAL A 352 48.62 -38.37 -2.87
CA VAL A 352 48.71 -39.81 -2.59
C VAL A 352 49.56 -40.04 -1.35
N LYS A 353 49.26 -41.09 -0.56
CA LYS A 353 50.02 -41.40 0.66
C LYS A 353 51.49 -41.63 0.32
N THR A 354 52.39 -41.05 1.11
CA THR A 354 53.81 -41.37 0.99
C THR A 354 54.02 -42.82 1.44
N PRO A 355 54.66 -43.67 0.62
CA PRO A 355 55.02 -45.01 1.07
C PRO A 355 55.98 -44.88 2.26
N ILE A 356 55.63 -45.53 3.38
CA ILE A 356 56.54 -45.67 4.52
C ILE A 356 57.61 -46.67 4.06
N PRO A 357 58.92 -46.35 4.17
CA PRO A 357 59.96 -47.36 4.03
C PRO A 357 59.86 -48.30 5.24
N GLY A 358 59.01 -49.32 5.14
CA GLY A 358 59.15 -50.52 5.96
C GLY A 358 60.36 -51.32 5.46
N PRO A 359 60.96 -52.18 6.30
CA PRO A 359 62.00 -53.08 5.84
C PRO A 359 61.41 -53.91 4.69
N THR A 360 62.19 -54.08 3.63
CA THR A 360 61.91 -55.04 2.57
C THR A 360 61.82 -56.43 3.20
N GLU A 361 60.61 -56.85 3.57
CA GLU A 361 60.34 -58.29 3.57
C GLU A 361 60.15 -58.68 2.11
N ASP A 362 61.03 -59.58 1.68
CA ASP A 362 60.97 -60.29 0.42
C ASP A 362 59.55 -60.83 0.24
N SER A 363 58.74 -60.15 -0.57
CA SER A 363 57.45 -60.67 -0.98
C SER A 363 57.73 -61.84 -1.91
N SER A 364 57.80 -63.04 -1.34
CA SER A 364 57.63 -64.28 -2.08
C SER A 364 56.37 -64.16 -2.96
N PRO A 365 56.36 -64.66 -4.20
CA PRO A 365 55.20 -64.54 -5.06
C PRO A 365 54.03 -65.27 -4.41
N VAL A 366 53.04 -64.51 -3.94
CA VAL A 366 51.77 -65.06 -3.48
C VAL A 366 51.10 -65.66 -4.72
N GLN A 367 51.02 -66.99 -4.77
CA GLN A 367 50.16 -67.68 -5.72
C GLN A 367 48.74 -67.12 -5.61
N PRO A 368 48.02 -66.88 -6.72
CA PRO A 368 46.66 -66.37 -6.66
C PRO A 368 45.79 -67.38 -5.89
N GLN A 369 45.33 -67.00 -4.70
CA GLN A 369 44.24 -67.72 -4.06
C GLN A 369 42.97 -67.44 -4.86
N ASP A 370 42.67 -68.41 -5.72
CA ASP A 370 41.35 -68.89 -6.09
C ASP A 370 40.24 -67.82 -6.19
N CYS A 371 40.33 -67.01 -7.24
CA CYS A 371 39.26 -66.09 -7.64
C CYS A 371 38.04 -66.84 -8.20
N ASP A 372 38.19 -68.13 -8.56
CA ASP A 372 37.15 -68.95 -9.21
C ASP A 372 36.10 -69.49 -8.22
N LEU A 373 36.40 -69.52 -6.91
CA LEU A 373 35.43 -69.94 -5.89
C LEU A 373 34.36 -68.88 -5.56
N HIS A 374 34.68 -67.59 -5.76
CA HIS A 374 33.79 -66.48 -5.36
C HIS A 374 33.15 -65.71 -6.53
N CYS A 375 33.60 -65.92 -7.76
CA CYS A 375 32.98 -65.35 -8.94
C CYS A 375 32.78 -66.45 -9.99
N LYS A 376 31.59 -67.08 -10.01
CA LYS A 376 31.19 -67.92 -11.15
C LYS A 376 30.78 -67.01 -12.31
N PRO A 377 31.55 -66.92 -13.41
CA PRO A 377 31.12 -66.15 -14.56
C PRO A 377 29.88 -66.82 -15.17
N ALA A 378 28.80 -66.07 -15.33
CA ALA A 378 27.63 -66.54 -16.04
C ALA A 378 28.03 -66.90 -17.48
N ARG A 379 27.82 -68.15 -17.89
CA ARG A 379 28.15 -68.60 -19.25
C ARG A 379 27.25 -67.90 -20.27
N GLY A 380 27.82 -66.95 -21.02
CA GLY A 380 27.17 -66.24 -22.10
C GLY A 380 27.92 -64.96 -22.47
N ASN A 381 28.02 -64.66 -23.77
CA ASN A 381 28.64 -63.42 -24.25
C ASN A 381 27.67 -62.24 -24.05
N TYR A 382 27.75 -61.55 -22.92
CA TYR A 382 26.90 -60.36 -22.66
C TYR A 382 27.57 -59.10 -23.20
N ARG A 383 27.06 -58.58 -24.33
CA ARG A 383 27.38 -57.23 -24.80
C ARG A 383 26.59 -56.19 -23.98
N ILE A 384 27.24 -55.56 -23.01
CA ILE A 384 26.68 -54.45 -22.23
C ILE A 384 27.05 -53.13 -22.90
N SER A 385 26.06 -52.32 -23.26
CA SER A 385 26.32 -50.96 -23.78
C SER A 385 26.65 -50.00 -22.62
N LEU A 386 27.44 -48.96 -22.88
CA LEU A 386 27.81 -47.94 -21.88
C LEU A 386 26.57 -47.38 -21.14
N LYS A 387 25.44 -47.26 -21.84
CA LYS A 387 24.17 -46.78 -21.30
C LYS A 387 23.57 -47.70 -20.22
N LYS A 388 23.86 -49.00 -20.28
CA LYS A 388 23.39 -50.00 -19.32
C LYS A 388 24.35 -50.14 -18.12
N PHE A 389 25.64 -49.84 -18.31
CA PHE A 389 26.63 -49.76 -17.24
C PHE A 389 26.40 -48.55 -16.32
N CYS A 390 26.03 -47.40 -16.87
CA CYS A 390 25.83 -46.16 -16.10
C CYS A 390 24.45 -46.05 -15.38
N ARG A 391 23.65 -47.13 -15.30
CA ARG A 391 22.39 -47.10 -14.52
C ARG A 391 22.66 -47.41 -13.04
N LYS A 392 22.10 -46.56 -12.19
CA LYS A 392 22.55 -46.14 -10.86
C LYS A 392 22.20 -47.11 -9.72
N ASP A 393 22.40 -48.42 -9.88
CA ASP A 393 22.01 -49.39 -8.83
C ASP A 393 23.03 -50.51 -8.55
N TYR A 394 24.28 -50.42 -9.04
CA TYR A 394 25.32 -51.44 -8.78
C TYR A 394 26.67 -50.88 -8.33
N ALA A 395 26.66 -50.12 -7.24
CA ALA A 395 27.83 -50.00 -6.37
C ALA A 395 27.35 -50.08 -4.91
N VAL A 396 27.44 -51.28 -4.33
CA VAL A 396 27.28 -51.56 -2.90
C VAL A 396 28.69 -51.73 -2.35
N GLN A 397 29.16 -50.87 -1.46
CA GLN A 397 29.10 -51.01 0.00
C GLN A 397 29.86 -49.85 0.65
#